data_AF-A0A0C3CGJ3-F1
#
_entry.id   AF-A0A0C3CGJ3-F1
#
_cell.length_a   1.000
_cell.length_b   1.000
_cell.length_c   1.000
_cell.angle_alpha   90.00
_cell.angle_beta   90.00
_cell.angle_gamma   90.00
#
_symmetry.space_group_name_H-M   'P 1'
#
loop_
_entity.id
_entity.type
_entity.pdbx_description
1 polymer ?
#
loop_
_entity_poly.entity_id
_entity_poly.type
_entity_poly.pdbx_seq_one_letter_code
_entity_poly.pdbx_strand_id
1 'polypeptide(L)'
;MSTVDYSKSLATLLRESTMEIHDQVAMSDGAKRLTSGQLSRESYIRYLMMLWHIYDTFERALERHAVHPTLEPTYNPALLARAPSLSADISHLLQVDESSWKTHPIHVKLLSSSPGPLTAYVQRIQELSDSSDPSPLLAHSYVRYMGDLSGGQTIRHILSKAYDLDEAAGFGVSFYAFKELRSAKLASLGEMKRIKDWFREGMNKAGEQGAEVKASVVAETRTAFELNSDLLSVLDLEPEESKDEVQVQAKYPTTERTFPISQVVAVIAAACLAHFIIVVGGLTGDKGHAKLLAIELWARNLWQQASE
;
A
#
# COMPACT_ATOMS: atom_id res chain seq x y z
N MET A 1 -7.99 -27.75 12.50
CA MET A 1 -8.22 -26.71 11.47
C MET A 1 -9.69 -26.38 11.48
N SER A 2 -10.05 -25.12 11.76
CA SER A 2 -11.45 -24.68 11.63
C SER A 2 -11.89 -24.86 10.17
N THR A 3 -13.03 -25.47 9.93
CA THR A 3 -13.61 -25.61 8.58
C THR A 3 -13.97 -24.22 8.05
N VAL A 4 -13.48 -23.86 6.86
CA VAL A 4 -13.76 -22.55 6.24
C VAL A 4 -15.26 -22.42 5.94
N ASP A 5 -15.89 -21.37 6.47
CA ASP A 5 -17.32 -21.11 6.27
C ASP A 5 -17.57 -20.34 4.97
N TYR A 6 -17.77 -21.07 3.88
CA TYR A 6 -18.03 -20.50 2.54
C TYR A 6 -19.38 -19.78 2.40
N SER A 7 -20.22 -19.73 3.45
CA SER A 7 -21.41 -18.86 3.46
C SER A 7 -21.04 -17.38 3.57
N LYS A 8 -19.86 -17.06 4.13
CA LYS A 8 -19.34 -15.69 4.23
C LYS A 8 -19.03 -15.09 2.85
N SER A 9 -18.99 -13.77 2.80
CA SER A 9 -18.54 -13.04 1.61
C SER A 9 -17.06 -13.34 1.29
N LEU A 10 -16.67 -13.32 0.01
CA LEU A 10 -15.29 -13.61 -0.37
C LEU A 10 -14.31 -12.61 0.26
N ALA A 11 -14.66 -11.33 0.32
CA ALA A 11 -13.82 -10.33 0.97
C ALA A 11 -13.61 -10.62 2.47
N THR A 12 -14.62 -11.14 3.16
CA THR A 12 -14.51 -11.58 4.56
C THR A 12 -13.58 -12.79 4.68
N LEU A 13 -13.76 -13.79 3.83
CA LEU A 13 -12.92 -15.00 3.82
C LEU A 13 -11.45 -14.67 3.59
N LEU A 14 -11.15 -13.84 2.60
CA LEU A 14 -9.78 -13.43 2.31
C LEU A 14 -9.18 -12.66 3.50
N ARG A 15 -9.88 -11.65 4.02
CA ARG A 15 -9.40 -10.88 5.18
C ARG A 15 -9.09 -11.77 6.39
N GLU A 16 -9.98 -12.70 6.73
CA GLU A 16 -9.80 -13.57 7.89
C GLU A 16 -8.68 -14.59 7.66
N SER A 17 -8.59 -15.19 6.46
CA SER A 17 -7.60 -16.22 6.14
C SER A 17 -6.18 -15.68 5.96
N THR A 18 -6.03 -14.38 5.69
CA THR A 18 -4.72 -13.79 5.38
C THR A 18 -4.15 -12.91 6.48
N MET A 19 -4.84 -12.75 7.61
CA MET A 19 -4.41 -11.85 8.69
C MET A 19 -3.02 -12.23 9.22
N GLU A 20 -2.81 -13.51 9.53
CA GLU A 20 -1.53 -14.00 10.07
C GLU A 20 -0.39 -13.87 9.07
N ILE A 21 -0.60 -14.29 7.82
CA ILE A 21 0.45 -14.24 6.78
C ILE A 21 0.77 -12.81 6.35
N HIS A 22 -0.23 -11.91 6.36
CA HIS A 22 0.00 -10.48 6.16
C HIS A 22 0.94 -9.91 7.22
N ASP A 23 0.69 -10.22 8.50
CA ASP A 23 1.52 -9.72 9.60
C ASP A 23 2.95 -10.29 9.53
N GLN A 24 3.09 -11.57 9.18
CA GLN A 24 4.40 -12.19 8.95
C GLN A 24 5.18 -11.49 7.82
N VAL A 25 4.54 -11.24 6.67
CA VAL A 25 5.16 -10.55 5.54
C VAL A 25 5.55 -9.13 5.91
N ALA A 26 4.68 -8.39 6.61
CA ALA A 26 4.97 -7.04 7.07
C ALA A 26 6.13 -6.96 8.06
N MET A 27 6.35 -8.03 8.84
CA MET A 27 7.47 -8.16 9.79
C MET A 27 8.73 -8.79 9.19
N SER A 28 8.71 -9.22 7.92
CA SER A 28 9.89 -9.79 7.25
C SER A 28 11.03 -8.77 7.13
N ASP A 29 12.26 -9.25 7.08
CA ASP A 29 13.43 -8.38 6.97
C ASP A 29 13.45 -7.63 5.63
N GLY A 30 13.04 -8.27 4.53
CA GLY A 30 12.90 -7.61 3.24
C GLY A 30 11.88 -6.46 3.26
N ALA A 31 10.73 -6.66 3.91
CA ALA A 31 9.75 -5.59 4.10
C ALA A 31 10.31 -4.45 4.96
N LYS A 32 11.02 -4.77 6.05
CA LYS A 32 11.68 -3.77 6.90
C LYS A 32 12.76 -3.01 6.14
N ARG A 33 13.59 -3.66 5.33
CA ARG A 33 14.62 -3.00 4.49
C ARG A 33 14.01 -2.05 3.48
N LEU A 34 12.93 -2.46 2.81
CA LEU A 34 12.20 -1.59 1.89
C LEU A 34 11.61 -0.38 2.62
N THR A 35 11.01 -0.60 3.78
CA THR A 35 10.34 0.43 4.58
C THR A 35 11.27 1.23 5.50
N SER A 36 12.55 0.87 5.61
CA SER A 36 13.54 1.66 6.34
C SER A 36 14.21 2.70 5.46
N GLY A 37 14.05 2.60 4.13
CA GLY A 37 14.75 3.44 3.16
C GLY A 37 16.25 3.17 3.09
N GLN A 38 16.71 2.01 3.58
CA GLN A 38 18.14 1.66 3.63
C GLN A 38 18.63 0.93 2.38
N LEU A 39 17.73 0.50 1.48
CA LEU A 39 18.12 -0.09 0.20
C LEU A 39 18.91 0.93 -0.62
N SER A 40 19.95 0.48 -1.33
CA SER A 40 20.62 1.33 -2.32
C SER A 40 19.64 1.71 -3.43
N ARG A 41 19.93 2.79 -4.16
CA ARG A 41 19.10 3.20 -5.30
C ARG A 41 19.06 2.09 -6.37
N GLU A 42 20.17 1.39 -6.62
CA GLU A 42 20.21 0.27 -7.55
C GLU A 42 19.34 -0.90 -7.08
N SER A 43 19.41 -1.28 -5.80
CA SER A 43 18.56 -2.33 -5.22
C SER A 43 17.08 -1.98 -5.33
N TYR A 44 16.72 -0.72 -5.10
CA TYR A 44 15.34 -0.25 -5.29
C TYR A 44 14.91 -0.32 -6.75
N ILE A 45 15.74 0.12 -7.70
CA ILE A 45 15.46 0.00 -9.13
C ILE A 45 15.25 -1.46 -9.53
N ARG A 46 16.12 -2.37 -9.06
CA ARG A 46 15.99 -3.82 -9.31
C ARG A 46 14.69 -4.36 -8.74
N TYR A 47 14.30 -3.96 -7.53
CA TYR A 47 13.01 -4.30 -6.95
C TYR A 47 11.84 -3.83 -7.82
N LEU A 48 11.85 -2.58 -8.29
CA LEU A 48 10.82 -2.07 -9.20
C LEU A 48 10.78 -2.84 -10.51
N MET A 49 11.92 -3.24 -11.08
CA MET A 49 11.95 -4.09 -12.28
C MET A 49 11.33 -5.47 -12.04
N MET A 50 11.56 -6.09 -10.88
CA MET A 50 10.91 -7.34 -10.51
C MET A 50 9.40 -7.16 -10.37
N LEU A 51 8.96 -6.09 -9.69
CA LEU A 51 7.54 -5.74 -9.64
C LEU A 51 6.96 -5.52 -11.03
N TRP A 52 7.65 -4.79 -11.91
CA TRP A 52 7.18 -4.52 -13.27
C TRP A 52 6.86 -5.83 -14.01
N HIS A 53 7.75 -6.82 -13.95
CA HIS A 53 7.49 -8.13 -14.58
C HIS A 53 6.27 -8.84 -13.98
N ILE A 54 6.08 -8.79 -12.67
CA ILE A 54 4.92 -9.39 -12.01
C ILE A 54 3.63 -8.68 -12.42
N TYR A 55 3.58 -7.35 -12.32
CA TYR A 55 2.39 -6.56 -12.70
C TYR A 55 2.09 -6.65 -14.18
N ASP A 56 3.07 -6.52 -15.08
CA ASP A 56 2.85 -6.67 -16.52
C ASP A 56 2.29 -8.05 -16.85
N THR A 57 2.78 -9.12 -16.19
CA THR A 57 2.28 -10.47 -16.40
C THR A 57 0.83 -10.62 -15.93
N PHE A 58 0.50 -10.27 -14.68
CA PHE A 58 -0.86 -10.50 -14.19
C PHE A 58 -1.85 -9.50 -14.77
N GLU A 59 -1.47 -8.27 -15.09
CA GLU A 59 -2.35 -7.29 -15.73
C GLU A 59 -2.73 -7.73 -17.15
N ARG A 60 -1.79 -8.31 -17.92
CA ARG A 60 -2.12 -8.96 -19.21
C ARG A 60 -3.01 -10.18 -19.03
N ALA A 61 -2.81 -10.96 -17.97
CA ALA A 61 -3.68 -12.08 -17.64
C ALA A 61 -5.10 -11.61 -17.30
N LEU A 62 -5.24 -10.52 -16.54
CA LEU A 62 -6.53 -9.91 -16.24
C LEU A 62 -7.20 -9.34 -17.50
N GLU A 63 -6.44 -8.68 -18.38
CA GLU A 63 -6.93 -8.20 -19.68
C GLU A 63 -7.51 -9.33 -20.53
N ARG A 64 -6.74 -10.43 -20.67
CA ARG A 64 -7.15 -11.62 -21.42
C ARG A 64 -8.48 -12.18 -20.93
N HIS A 65 -8.73 -12.09 -19.62
CA HIS A 65 -9.90 -12.65 -18.96
C HIS A 65 -10.85 -11.58 -18.40
N ALA A 66 -10.83 -10.38 -18.98
CA ALA A 66 -11.54 -9.20 -18.44
C ALA A 66 -13.07 -9.39 -18.33
N VAL A 67 -13.65 -10.27 -19.15
CA VAL A 67 -15.09 -10.59 -19.15
C VAL A 67 -15.42 -11.87 -18.36
N HIS A 68 -14.44 -12.51 -17.74
CA HIS A 68 -14.68 -13.70 -16.93
C HIS A 68 -15.51 -13.33 -15.68
N PRO A 69 -16.59 -14.04 -15.34
CA PRO A 69 -17.52 -13.65 -14.26
C PRO A 69 -16.85 -13.42 -12.89
N THR A 70 -15.77 -14.13 -12.59
CA THR A 70 -14.99 -13.96 -11.35
C THR A 70 -14.07 -12.73 -11.38
N LEU A 71 -13.62 -12.27 -12.55
CA LEU A 71 -12.60 -11.22 -12.67
C LEU A 71 -13.18 -9.85 -13.05
N GLU A 72 -14.18 -9.85 -13.93
CA GLU A 72 -14.88 -8.66 -14.43
C GLU A 72 -15.29 -7.68 -13.31
N PRO A 73 -15.86 -8.11 -12.16
CA PRO A 73 -16.35 -7.18 -11.15
C PRO A 73 -15.26 -6.33 -10.48
N THR A 74 -14.00 -6.72 -10.63
CA THR A 74 -12.83 -6.03 -10.06
C THR A 74 -11.90 -5.44 -11.13
N TYR A 75 -12.23 -5.63 -12.41
CA TYR A 75 -11.38 -5.23 -13.52
C TYR A 75 -11.61 -3.74 -13.85
N ASN A 76 -10.59 -2.92 -13.56
CA ASN A 76 -10.55 -1.49 -13.90
C ASN A 76 -9.10 -1.05 -14.12
N PRO A 77 -8.52 -1.28 -15.31
CA PRO A 77 -7.10 -1.01 -15.56
C PRO A 77 -6.76 0.49 -15.45
N ALA A 78 -7.68 1.38 -15.85
CA ALA A 78 -7.48 2.82 -15.74
C ALA A 78 -7.27 3.30 -14.28
N LEU A 79 -7.81 2.56 -13.31
CA LEU A 79 -7.67 2.80 -11.89
C LEU A 79 -6.51 2.03 -11.26
N LEU A 80 -6.41 0.73 -11.55
CA LEU A 80 -5.59 -0.21 -10.80
C LEU A 80 -4.25 -0.55 -11.46
N ALA A 81 -4.14 -0.50 -12.79
CA ALA A 81 -2.93 -0.94 -13.48
C ALA A 81 -1.70 -0.15 -13.00
N ARG A 82 -0.60 -0.85 -12.73
CA ARG A 82 0.63 -0.37 -12.13
C ARG A 82 1.83 -0.53 -13.07
N ALA A 83 1.80 -1.47 -14.02
CA ALA A 83 2.91 -1.69 -14.93
C ALA A 83 3.35 -0.41 -15.68
N PRO A 84 2.45 0.48 -16.14
CA PRO A 84 2.85 1.76 -16.74
C PRO A 84 3.58 2.68 -15.74
N SER A 85 3.06 2.83 -14.52
CA SER A 85 3.71 3.66 -13.49
C SER A 85 5.08 3.11 -13.09
N LEU A 86 5.21 1.79 -12.98
CA LEU A 86 6.49 1.13 -12.70
C LEU A 86 7.50 1.39 -13.82
N SER A 87 7.07 1.28 -15.07
CA SER A 87 7.92 1.57 -16.25
C SER A 87 8.45 3.00 -16.23
N ALA A 88 7.57 3.98 -15.98
CA ALA A 88 7.93 5.39 -15.86
C ALA A 88 8.84 5.69 -14.65
N ASP A 89 8.60 5.05 -13.51
CA ASP A 89 9.43 5.19 -12.32
C ASP A 89 10.84 4.64 -12.56
N ILE A 90 10.95 3.45 -13.18
CA ILE A 90 12.23 2.82 -13.52
C ILE A 90 13.02 3.71 -14.48
N SER A 91 12.38 4.22 -15.54
CA SER A 91 13.06 5.07 -16.52
C SER A 91 13.53 6.39 -15.90
N HIS A 92 12.72 6.98 -15.03
CA HIS A 92 13.10 8.17 -14.28
C HIS A 92 14.30 7.92 -13.36
N LEU A 93 14.28 6.84 -12.58
CA LEU A 93 15.37 6.53 -11.65
C LEU A 93 16.69 6.21 -12.37
N LEU A 94 16.61 5.63 -13.56
CA LEU A 94 17.75 5.36 -14.44
C LEU A 94 18.20 6.57 -15.27
N GLN A 95 17.38 7.65 -15.34
CA GLN A 95 17.60 8.81 -16.21
C GLN A 95 17.75 8.42 -17.69
N VAL A 96 16.87 7.53 -18.15
CA VAL A 96 16.81 7.09 -19.55
C VAL A 96 15.39 7.22 -20.09
N ASP A 97 15.24 7.17 -21.41
CA ASP A 97 13.93 7.12 -22.03
C ASP A 97 13.17 5.85 -21.61
N GLU A 98 11.85 5.95 -21.47
CA GLU A 98 11.01 4.82 -21.08
C GLU A 98 11.08 3.66 -22.10
N SER A 99 11.31 3.96 -23.37
CA SER A 99 11.50 2.94 -24.40
C SER A 99 12.82 2.16 -24.27
N SER A 100 13.82 2.66 -23.53
CA SER A 100 15.16 2.06 -23.48
C SER A 100 15.51 1.39 -22.15
N TRP A 101 14.73 1.58 -21.07
CA TRP A 101 15.10 1.05 -19.75
C TRP A 101 15.28 -0.48 -19.73
N LYS A 102 14.54 -1.22 -20.55
CA LYS A 102 14.67 -2.69 -20.70
C LYS A 102 15.99 -3.14 -21.35
N THR A 103 16.73 -2.22 -21.97
CA THR A 103 18.08 -2.49 -22.50
C THR A 103 19.18 -2.02 -21.55
N HIS A 104 18.81 -1.39 -20.43
CA HIS A 104 19.77 -0.92 -19.44
C HIS A 104 20.53 -2.12 -18.81
N PRO A 105 21.85 -2.01 -18.57
CA PRO A 105 22.65 -3.11 -18.02
C PRO A 105 22.09 -3.75 -16.73
N ILE A 106 21.49 -2.95 -15.84
CA ILE A 106 20.84 -3.45 -14.61
C ILE A 106 19.70 -4.43 -14.94
N HIS A 107 18.85 -4.11 -15.92
CA HIS A 107 17.74 -4.97 -16.33
C HIS A 107 18.24 -6.21 -17.07
N VAL A 108 19.19 -6.04 -17.98
CA VAL A 108 19.82 -7.16 -18.70
C VAL A 108 20.46 -8.14 -17.70
N LYS A 109 21.16 -7.64 -16.68
CA LYS A 109 21.73 -8.46 -15.61
C LYS A 109 20.65 -9.20 -14.83
N LEU A 110 19.57 -8.52 -14.43
CA LEU A 110 18.43 -9.13 -13.76
C LEU A 110 17.84 -10.28 -14.58
N LEU A 111 17.68 -10.11 -15.91
CA LEU A 111 17.14 -11.17 -16.76
C LEU A 111 18.13 -12.30 -17.05
N SER A 112 19.43 -12.00 -17.18
CA SER A 112 20.46 -13.02 -17.40
C SER A 112 20.62 -14.00 -16.23
N SER A 113 20.26 -13.55 -15.02
CA SER A 113 20.31 -14.33 -13.79
C SER A 113 19.08 -14.02 -12.93
N SER A 114 17.89 -14.34 -13.45
CA SER A 114 16.63 -14.04 -12.76
C SER A 114 16.54 -14.75 -11.41
N PRO A 115 16.23 -14.03 -10.32
CA PRO A 115 16.00 -14.64 -9.01
C PRO A 115 14.90 -15.70 -9.10
N GLY A 116 15.12 -16.85 -8.46
CA GLY A 116 14.14 -17.94 -8.39
C GLY A 116 12.74 -17.47 -7.96
N PRO A 117 12.60 -16.63 -6.92
CA PRO A 117 11.31 -16.09 -6.51
C PRO A 117 10.58 -15.27 -7.58
N LEU A 118 11.29 -14.46 -8.37
CA LEU A 118 10.69 -13.73 -9.48
C LEU A 118 10.14 -14.69 -10.54
N THR A 119 10.98 -15.65 -10.96
CA THR A 119 10.61 -16.65 -11.97
C THR A 119 9.39 -17.46 -11.52
N ALA A 120 9.38 -17.92 -10.27
CA ALA A 120 8.26 -18.67 -9.69
C ALA A 120 6.96 -17.87 -9.68
N TYR A 121 7.01 -16.59 -9.31
CA TYR A 121 5.82 -15.73 -9.29
C TYR A 121 5.26 -15.55 -10.71
N VAL A 122 6.09 -15.11 -11.66
CA VAL A 122 5.67 -14.89 -13.05
C VAL A 122 5.12 -16.18 -13.67
N GLN A 123 5.78 -17.32 -13.42
CA GLN A 123 5.32 -18.62 -13.90
C GLN A 123 3.94 -18.98 -13.33
N ARG A 124 3.72 -18.80 -12.02
CA ARG A 124 2.43 -19.11 -11.40
C ARG A 124 1.28 -18.32 -12.02
N ILE A 125 1.48 -17.02 -12.26
CA ILE A 125 0.48 -16.17 -12.91
C ILE A 125 0.18 -16.69 -14.33
N GLN A 126 1.22 -17.04 -15.08
CA GLN A 126 1.08 -17.55 -16.44
C GLN A 126 0.30 -18.88 -16.46
N GLU A 127 0.62 -19.80 -15.56
CA GLU A 127 -0.10 -21.07 -15.38
C GLU A 127 -1.60 -20.85 -15.11
N LEU A 128 -1.94 -19.92 -14.21
CA LEU A 128 -3.34 -19.57 -13.93
C LEU A 128 -4.03 -18.96 -15.16
N SER A 129 -3.34 -18.07 -15.87
CA SER A 129 -3.87 -17.44 -17.09
C SER A 129 -4.12 -18.44 -18.22
N ASP A 130 -3.28 -19.47 -18.33
CA ASP A 130 -3.39 -20.51 -19.36
C ASP A 130 -4.29 -21.69 -18.95
N SER A 131 -4.73 -21.73 -17.68
CA SER A 131 -5.62 -22.76 -17.18
C SER A 131 -7.05 -22.63 -17.70
N SER A 132 -7.85 -23.69 -17.54
CA SER A 132 -9.27 -23.69 -17.90
C SER A 132 -10.15 -22.84 -16.96
N ASP A 133 -9.68 -22.56 -15.75
CA ASP A 133 -10.37 -21.70 -14.77
C ASP A 133 -9.43 -20.60 -14.26
N PRO A 134 -9.52 -19.38 -14.81
CA PRO A 134 -8.67 -18.26 -14.42
C PRO A 134 -9.14 -17.57 -13.13
N SER A 135 -10.20 -18.06 -12.47
CA SER A 135 -10.73 -17.48 -11.21
C SER A 135 -9.66 -17.19 -10.15
N PRO A 136 -8.64 -18.05 -9.94
CA PRO A 136 -7.61 -17.78 -8.94
C PRO A 136 -6.75 -16.54 -9.21
N LEU A 137 -6.74 -15.97 -10.42
CA LEU A 137 -6.07 -14.68 -10.69
C LEU A 137 -6.58 -13.54 -9.79
N LEU A 138 -7.84 -13.63 -9.30
CA LEU A 138 -8.39 -12.67 -8.35
C LEU A 138 -7.58 -12.60 -7.04
N ALA A 139 -6.97 -13.70 -6.63
CA ALA A 139 -6.13 -13.76 -5.45
C ALA A 139 -4.90 -12.83 -5.58
N HIS A 140 -4.24 -12.84 -6.73
CA HIS A 140 -3.09 -11.98 -7.00
C HIS A 140 -3.49 -10.49 -7.05
N SER A 141 -4.62 -10.17 -7.70
CA SER A 141 -5.20 -8.83 -7.67
C SER A 141 -5.46 -8.36 -6.24
N TYR A 142 -6.01 -9.23 -5.39
CA TYR A 142 -6.25 -8.93 -3.99
C TYR A 142 -4.94 -8.64 -3.24
N VAL A 143 -3.98 -9.55 -3.26
CA VAL A 143 -2.71 -9.40 -2.52
C VAL A 143 -1.95 -8.16 -2.96
N ARG A 144 -1.87 -7.90 -4.26
CA ARG A 144 -1.11 -6.77 -4.82
C ARG A 144 -1.85 -5.44 -4.63
N TYR A 145 -3.01 -5.26 -5.25
CA TYR A 145 -3.69 -3.97 -5.26
C TYR A 145 -4.16 -3.53 -3.88
N MET A 146 -4.71 -4.44 -3.05
CA MET A 146 -5.15 -4.05 -1.70
C MET A 146 -3.98 -3.72 -0.77
N GLY A 147 -2.83 -4.37 -0.97
CA GLY A 147 -1.57 -4.04 -0.31
C GLY A 147 -1.11 -2.63 -0.66
N ASP A 148 -1.04 -2.33 -1.96
CA ASP A 148 -0.63 -1.02 -2.48
C ASP A 148 -1.54 0.12 -1.98
N LEU A 149 -2.86 -0.12 -1.93
CA LEU A 149 -3.87 0.83 -1.43
C LEU A 149 -3.85 1.01 0.10
N SER A 150 -3.12 0.18 0.84
CA SER A 150 -3.11 0.20 2.31
C SER A 150 -1.79 0.76 2.86
N GLY A 151 -0.65 0.30 2.36
CA GLY A 151 0.68 0.75 2.82
C GLY A 151 1.38 1.73 1.87
N GLY A 152 0.89 1.88 0.64
CA GLY A 152 1.64 2.55 -0.43
C GLY A 152 1.98 4.01 -0.15
N GLN A 153 1.12 4.77 0.55
CA GLN A 153 1.41 6.17 0.86
C GLN A 153 2.55 6.33 1.87
N THR A 154 2.62 5.46 2.87
CA THR A 154 3.73 5.44 3.83
C THR A 154 5.04 5.09 3.12
N ILE A 155 5.01 4.07 2.27
CA ILE A 155 6.17 3.64 1.49
C ILE A 155 6.63 4.75 0.54
N ARG A 156 5.70 5.38 -0.19
CA ARG A 156 5.96 6.52 -1.06
C ARG A 156 6.70 7.64 -0.34
N HIS A 157 6.25 8.03 0.85
CA HIS A 157 6.89 9.07 1.64
C HIS A 157 8.31 8.71 2.08
N ILE A 158 8.50 7.47 2.55
CA ILE A 158 9.80 6.96 2.99
C ILE A 158 10.80 6.93 1.84
N LEU A 159 10.40 6.37 0.70
CA LEU A 159 11.28 6.24 -0.47
C LEU A 159 11.61 7.59 -1.10
N SER A 160 10.65 8.53 -1.11
CA SER A 160 10.90 9.88 -1.61
C SER A 160 11.98 10.58 -0.80
N LYS A 161 11.97 10.43 0.52
CA LYS A 161 13.03 10.94 1.40
C LYS A 161 14.35 10.20 1.24
N ALA A 162 14.31 8.86 1.17
CA ALA A 162 15.51 8.03 1.10
C ALA A 162 16.31 8.29 -0.18
N TYR A 163 15.63 8.59 -1.29
CA TYR A 163 16.24 8.75 -2.61
C TYR A 163 16.22 10.19 -3.14
N ASP A 164 15.91 11.17 -2.30
CA ASP A 164 15.85 12.60 -2.65
C ASP A 164 14.96 12.88 -3.88
N LEU A 165 13.74 12.31 -3.86
CA LEU A 165 12.76 12.47 -4.93
C LEU A 165 11.75 13.57 -4.56
N ASP A 166 11.32 14.32 -5.57
CA ASP A 166 10.23 15.26 -5.42
C ASP A 166 8.89 14.51 -5.27
N GLU A 167 8.45 14.35 -4.02
CA GLU A 167 7.19 13.68 -3.70
C GLU A 167 5.97 14.39 -4.31
N ALA A 168 6.03 15.70 -4.56
CA ALA A 168 4.92 16.43 -5.17
C ALA A 168 4.84 16.17 -6.68
N ALA A 169 6.00 16.09 -7.35
CA ALA A 169 6.07 15.70 -8.77
C ALA A 169 5.75 14.21 -8.98
N GLY A 170 6.12 13.36 -8.01
CA GLY A 170 5.78 11.94 -7.98
C GLY A 170 6.60 11.04 -8.90
N PHE A 171 7.63 11.55 -9.56
CA PHE A 171 8.51 10.76 -10.41
C PHE A 171 9.37 9.80 -9.58
N GLY A 172 9.47 8.53 -10.02
CA GLY A 172 10.20 7.49 -9.30
C GLY A 172 9.40 6.82 -8.16
N VAL A 173 8.18 7.30 -7.87
CA VAL A 173 7.26 6.74 -6.87
C VAL A 173 5.80 6.79 -7.32
N SER A 174 5.55 6.97 -8.62
CA SER A 174 4.21 7.05 -9.21
C SER A 174 3.44 5.73 -9.11
N PHE A 175 4.13 4.61 -8.95
CA PHE A 175 3.57 3.29 -8.63
C PHE A 175 2.59 3.33 -7.46
N TYR A 176 2.93 4.08 -6.40
CA TYR A 176 2.13 4.21 -5.19
C TYR A 176 0.98 5.23 -5.32
N ALA A 177 0.90 5.97 -6.42
CA ALA A 177 -0.11 6.98 -6.65
C ALA A 177 -1.30 6.37 -7.43
N PHE A 178 -2.50 6.49 -6.86
CA PHE A 178 -3.74 6.04 -7.50
C PHE A 178 -4.56 7.24 -7.95
N LYS A 179 -5.38 7.04 -8.97
CA LYS A 179 -6.38 8.02 -9.42
C LYS A 179 -7.68 7.84 -8.64
N GLU A 180 -8.53 8.87 -8.62
CA GLU A 180 -9.88 8.76 -8.07
C GLU A 180 -10.73 7.76 -8.86
N LEU A 181 -11.71 7.13 -8.20
CA LEU A 181 -12.53 6.08 -8.83
C LEU A 181 -13.31 6.58 -10.06
N ARG A 182 -13.63 7.88 -10.09
CA ARG A 182 -14.48 8.51 -11.11
C ARG A 182 -13.81 9.71 -11.80
N SER A 183 -12.51 9.90 -11.63
CA SER A 183 -11.81 11.04 -12.23
C SER A 183 -10.31 10.74 -12.43
N ALA A 184 -9.64 11.52 -13.27
CA ALA A 184 -8.21 11.37 -13.50
C ALA A 184 -7.33 12.03 -12.42
N LYS A 185 -7.92 12.64 -11.40
CA LYS A 185 -7.19 13.29 -10.30
C LYS A 185 -6.53 12.25 -9.40
N LEU A 186 -5.49 12.66 -8.68
CA LEU A 186 -4.86 11.83 -7.67
C LEU A 186 -5.82 11.58 -6.50
N ALA A 187 -5.88 10.34 -6.03
CA ALA A 187 -6.74 9.91 -4.95
C ALA A 187 -6.25 10.48 -3.60
N SER A 188 -7.18 11.08 -2.85
CA SER A 188 -6.99 11.36 -1.42
C SER A 188 -7.08 10.08 -0.58
N LEU A 189 -6.72 10.14 0.71
CA LEU A 189 -6.92 9.00 1.64
C LEU A 189 -8.39 8.54 1.70
N GLY A 190 -9.35 9.47 1.59
CA GLY A 190 -10.77 9.15 1.52
C GLY A 190 -11.14 8.38 0.24
N GLU A 191 -10.57 8.78 -0.89
CA GLU A 191 -10.75 8.08 -2.17
C GLU A 191 -10.09 6.69 -2.15
N MET A 192 -8.90 6.55 -1.56
CA MET A 192 -8.25 5.25 -1.36
C MET A 192 -9.14 4.28 -0.57
N LYS A 193 -9.87 4.77 0.44
CA LYS A 193 -10.88 3.96 1.15
C LYS A 193 -12.01 3.52 0.22
N ARG A 194 -12.55 4.44 -0.59
CA ARG A 194 -13.63 4.14 -1.54
C ARG A 194 -13.21 3.13 -2.60
N ILE A 195 -11.98 3.21 -3.12
CA ILE A 195 -11.42 2.24 -4.05
C ILE A 195 -11.34 0.85 -3.40
N LYS A 196 -10.85 0.76 -2.16
CA LYS A 196 -10.82 -0.50 -1.42
C LYS A 196 -12.21 -1.08 -1.17
N ASP A 197 -13.19 -0.24 -0.86
CA ASP A 197 -14.57 -0.67 -0.66
C ASP A 197 -15.20 -1.18 -1.97
N TRP A 198 -15.01 -0.44 -3.09
CA TRP A 198 -15.41 -0.89 -4.43
C TRP A 198 -14.77 -2.23 -4.81
N PHE A 199 -13.47 -2.40 -4.58
CA PHE A 199 -12.78 -3.66 -4.88
C PHE A 199 -13.32 -4.83 -4.05
N ARG A 200 -13.63 -4.61 -2.75
CA ARG A 200 -14.27 -5.62 -1.89
C ARG A 200 -15.67 -6.01 -2.37
N GLU A 201 -16.46 -5.03 -2.80
CA GLU A 201 -17.78 -5.30 -3.40
C GLU A 201 -17.64 -6.14 -4.67
N GLY A 202 -16.67 -5.83 -5.54
CA GLY A 202 -16.35 -6.62 -6.72
C GLY A 202 -15.96 -8.07 -6.37
N MET A 203 -15.07 -8.25 -5.38
CA MET A 203 -14.73 -9.60 -4.88
C MET A 203 -15.94 -10.35 -4.34
N ASN A 204 -16.86 -9.67 -3.66
CA ASN A 204 -18.07 -10.32 -3.15
C ASN A 204 -18.96 -10.82 -4.29
N LYS A 205 -19.14 -10.02 -5.35
CA LYS A 205 -19.83 -10.45 -6.58
C LYS A 205 -19.13 -11.63 -7.26
N ALA A 206 -17.81 -11.62 -7.33
CA ALA A 206 -17.04 -12.75 -7.82
C ALA A 206 -17.28 -14.02 -6.99
N GLY A 207 -17.41 -13.88 -5.67
CA GLY A 207 -17.76 -14.97 -4.77
C GLY A 207 -19.17 -15.53 -4.94
N GLU A 208 -20.09 -14.81 -5.60
CA GLU A 208 -21.44 -15.31 -5.91
C GLU A 208 -21.43 -16.39 -6.99
N GLN A 209 -20.31 -16.58 -7.70
CA GLN A 209 -20.14 -17.66 -8.69
C GLN A 209 -20.10 -19.07 -8.05
N GLY A 210 -19.95 -19.18 -6.72
CA GLY A 210 -20.11 -20.44 -6.00
C GLY A 210 -19.02 -20.71 -4.97
N ALA A 211 -19.24 -21.74 -4.15
CA ALA A 211 -18.30 -22.13 -3.11
C ALA A 211 -16.96 -22.64 -3.67
N GLU A 212 -16.96 -23.25 -4.86
CA GLU A 212 -15.74 -23.72 -5.54
C GLU A 212 -14.82 -22.54 -5.92
N VAL A 213 -15.38 -21.46 -6.48
CA VAL A 213 -14.63 -20.22 -6.77
C VAL A 213 -14.07 -19.60 -5.50
N LYS A 214 -14.88 -19.52 -4.43
CA LYS A 214 -14.37 -19.02 -3.15
C LYS A 214 -13.21 -19.88 -2.63
N ALA A 215 -13.33 -21.20 -2.71
CA ALA A 215 -12.29 -22.12 -2.25
C ALA A 215 -11.00 -21.99 -3.06
N SER A 216 -11.08 -21.91 -4.40
CA SER A 216 -9.92 -21.78 -5.26
C SER A 216 -9.20 -20.44 -5.05
N VAL A 217 -9.94 -19.33 -4.94
CA VAL A 217 -9.36 -18.01 -4.69
C VAL A 217 -8.75 -17.91 -3.27
N VAL A 218 -9.41 -18.47 -2.25
CA VAL A 218 -8.84 -18.50 -0.87
C VAL A 218 -7.56 -19.31 -0.83
N ALA A 219 -7.52 -20.47 -1.47
CA ALA A 219 -6.31 -21.30 -1.55
C ALA A 219 -5.17 -20.56 -2.25
N GLU A 220 -5.44 -19.97 -3.42
CA GLU A 220 -4.44 -19.24 -4.19
C GLU A 220 -3.94 -17.98 -3.48
N THR A 221 -4.77 -17.36 -2.63
CA THR A 221 -4.36 -16.18 -1.89
C THR A 221 -3.20 -16.49 -0.96
N ARG A 222 -3.17 -17.69 -0.34
CA ARG A 222 -2.01 -18.12 0.44
C ARG A 222 -0.75 -18.20 -0.44
N THR A 223 -0.85 -18.85 -1.60
CA THR A 223 0.26 -18.96 -2.56
C THR A 223 0.74 -17.58 -3.02
N ALA A 224 -0.18 -16.65 -3.30
CA ALA A 224 0.17 -15.28 -3.69
C ALA A 224 0.93 -14.52 -2.58
N PHE A 225 0.59 -14.74 -1.30
CA PHE A 225 1.33 -14.19 -0.17
C PHE A 225 2.71 -14.83 0.00
N GLU A 226 2.82 -16.16 -0.14
CA GLU A 226 4.09 -16.89 -0.08
C GLU A 226 5.05 -16.39 -1.17
N LEU A 227 4.58 -16.32 -2.42
CA LEU A 227 5.34 -15.78 -3.55
C LEU A 227 5.77 -14.31 -3.32
N ASN A 228 4.92 -13.51 -2.67
CA ASN A 228 5.27 -12.14 -2.31
C ASN A 228 6.34 -12.07 -1.23
N SER A 229 6.26 -12.95 -0.22
CA SER A 229 7.27 -13.08 0.83
C SER A 229 8.62 -13.51 0.25
N ASP A 230 8.61 -14.52 -0.61
CA ASP A 230 9.82 -15.03 -1.27
C ASP A 230 10.45 -13.95 -2.16
N LEU A 231 9.64 -13.15 -2.87
CA LEU A 231 10.15 -12.02 -3.65
C LEU A 231 10.86 -10.99 -2.76
N LEU A 232 10.30 -10.66 -1.61
CA LEU A 232 10.92 -9.71 -0.66
C LEU A 232 12.22 -10.27 -0.08
N SER A 233 12.33 -11.59 0.09
CA SER A 233 13.57 -12.23 0.56
C SER A 233 14.76 -12.03 -0.39
N VAL A 234 14.52 -11.74 -1.68
CA VAL A 234 15.59 -11.38 -2.63
C VAL A 234 16.31 -10.10 -2.16
N LEU A 235 15.59 -9.20 -1.49
CA LEU A 235 16.16 -7.97 -0.93
C LEU A 235 17.04 -8.23 0.28
N ASP A 236 16.91 -9.38 0.95
CA ASP A 236 17.72 -9.75 2.12
C ASP A 236 19.14 -10.18 1.73
N LEU A 237 19.32 -10.68 0.51
CA LEU A 237 20.56 -11.29 0.03
C LEU A 237 21.55 -10.30 -0.60
N GLU A 238 21.15 -9.04 -0.76
CA GLU A 238 22.03 -8.01 -1.30
C GLU A 238 23.04 -7.60 -0.20
N PRO A 239 24.36 -7.72 -0.47
CA PRO A 239 25.37 -7.20 0.44
C PRO A 239 25.05 -5.73 0.75
N GLU A 240 25.24 -5.31 1.99
CA GLU A 240 25.38 -3.89 2.29
C GLU A 240 26.56 -3.38 1.45
N GLU A 241 26.30 -2.82 0.27
CA GLU A 241 27.31 -2.04 -0.42
C GLU A 241 27.65 -0.90 0.52
N SER A 242 28.91 -0.87 0.97
CA SER A 242 29.44 0.24 1.73
C SER A 242 29.09 1.48 0.94
N LYS A 243 28.29 2.36 1.53
CA LYS A 243 28.06 3.69 0.99
C LYS A 243 29.44 4.25 0.66
N ASP A 244 29.80 4.29 -0.62
CA ASP A 244 30.85 5.21 -1.05
C ASP A 244 30.42 6.53 -0.44
N GLU A 245 31.30 7.08 0.39
CA GLU A 245 31.04 8.26 1.17
C GLU A 245 30.74 9.43 0.23
N VAL A 246 29.49 9.53 -0.22
CA VAL A 246 28.85 10.82 -0.30
C VAL A 246 28.80 11.24 1.17
N GLN A 247 29.85 11.94 1.61
CA GLN A 247 29.78 12.80 2.76
C GLN A 247 28.72 13.87 2.46
N VAL A 248 27.46 13.46 2.57
CA VAL A 248 26.44 14.32 3.11
C VAL A 248 26.92 14.55 4.53
N GLN A 249 27.77 15.57 4.71
CA GLN A 249 27.67 16.37 5.91
C GLN A 249 26.21 16.79 5.95
N ALA A 250 25.42 15.99 6.64
CA ALA A 250 24.21 16.49 7.20
C ALA A 250 24.70 17.58 8.16
N LYS A 251 24.73 18.82 7.68
CA LYS A 251 24.44 19.96 8.53
C LYS A 251 22.99 19.78 8.97
N TYR A 252 22.76 18.80 9.83
CA TYR A 252 21.79 18.99 10.87
C TYR A 252 22.35 20.17 11.67
N PRO A 253 21.68 21.32 11.75
CA PRO A 253 21.64 21.92 13.06
C PRO A 253 20.97 20.86 13.93
N THR A 254 21.76 20.12 14.72
CA THR A 254 21.23 19.45 15.90
C THR A 254 20.84 20.57 16.85
N THR A 255 19.77 21.29 16.52
CA THR A 255 18.99 21.94 17.56
C THR A 255 18.20 20.80 18.16
N GLU A 256 18.81 20.09 19.10
CA GLU A 256 18.02 19.47 20.15
C GLU A 256 17.18 20.62 20.71
N ARG A 257 15.92 20.73 20.27
CA ARG A 257 14.94 21.48 21.04
C ARG A 257 14.66 20.63 22.27
N THR A 258 15.55 20.75 23.25
CA THR A 258 15.28 20.35 24.61
C THR A 258 14.17 21.28 25.09
N PHE A 259 12.93 20.77 25.10
CA PHE A 259 11.86 21.47 25.79
C PHE A 259 12.18 21.39 27.28
N PRO A 260 12.19 22.52 28.02
CA PRO A 260 12.35 22.45 29.46
C PRO A 260 11.26 21.54 30.01
N ILE A 261 11.62 20.67 30.95
CA ILE A 261 10.72 19.66 31.53
C ILE A 261 9.39 20.30 32.01
N SER A 262 9.43 21.56 32.44
CA SER A 262 8.24 22.34 32.79
C SER A 262 7.22 22.53 31.65
N GLN A 263 7.67 22.68 30.39
CA GLN A 263 6.78 22.78 29.23
C GLN A 263 6.16 21.43 28.87
N VAL A 264 6.94 20.35 28.95
CA VAL A 264 6.43 18.99 28.71
C VAL A 264 5.41 18.61 29.79
N VAL A 265 5.71 18.90 31.05
CA VAL A 265 4.80 18.69 32.19
C VAL A 265 3.55 19.54 32.06
N ALA A 266 3.65 20.81 31.63
CA ALA A 266 2.49 21.68 31.43
C ALA A 266 1.56 21.18 30.31
N VAL A 267 2.11 20.72 29.18
CA VAL A 267 1.31 20.16 28.07
C VAL A 267 0.63 18.86 28.50
N ILE A 268 1.34 17.97 29.21
CA ILE A 268 0.76 16.73 29.72
C ILE A 268 -0.33 17.03 30.77
N ALA A 269 -0.09 17.97 31.68
CA ALA A 269 -1.09 18.37 32.67
C ALA A 269 -2.34 18.98 32.02
N ALA A 270 -2.18 19.80 30.97
CA ALA A 270 -3.29 20.37 30.22
C ALA A 270 -4.09 19.30 29.45
N ALA A 271 -3.41 18.33 28.82
CA ALA A 271 -4.06 17.22 28.13
C ALA A 271 -4.81 16.30 29.11
N CYS A 272 -4.23 15.99 30.28
CA CYS A 272 -4.87 15.22 31.33
C CYS A 272 -6.08 15.95 31.93
N LEU A 273 -5.98 17.27 32.15
CA LEU A 273 -7.09 18.08 32.65
C LEU A 273 -8.22 18.18 31.62
N ALA A 274 -7.90 18.37 30.34
CA ALA A 274 -8.88 18.37 29.26
C ALA A 274 -9.59 17.01 29.15
N HIS A 275 -8.84 15.91 29.22
CA HIS A 275 -9.41 14.56 29.22
C HIS A 275 -10.30 14.32 30.45
N PHE A 276 -9.86 14.75 31.64
CA PHE A 276 -10.65 14.64 32.87
C PHE A 276 -11.95 15.45 32.81
N ILE A 277 -11.92 16.68 32.29
CA ILE A 277 -13.11 17.53 32.12
C ILE A 277 -14.08 16.89 31.12
N ILE A 278 -13.59 16.30 30.03
CA ILE A 278 -14.43 15.64 29.02
C ILE A 278 -15.09 14.38 29.63
N VAL A 279 -14.33 13.57 30.37
CA VAL A 279 -14.79 12.28 30.91
C VAL A 279 -15.69 12.47 32.13
N VAL A 280 -15.33 13.35 33.07
CA VAL A 280 -16.08 13.56 34.33
C VAL A 280 -17.18 14.61 34.16
N GLY A 281 -17.00 15.60 33.28
CA GLY A 281 -18.03 16.61 32.95
C GLY A 281 -19.20 16.08 32.12
N GLY A 282 -19.12 14.82 31.65
CA GLY A 282 -20.16 14.16 30.89
C GLY A 282 -20.43 14.84 29.54
N LEU A 283 -19.36 15.26 28.85
CA LEU A 283 -19.41 15.93 27.55
C LEU A 283 -19.31 14.95 26.36
N THR A 284 -19.55 13.67 26.59
CA THR A 284 -19.53 12.62 25.57
C THR A 284 -20.96 12.19 25.19
N GLY A 285 -21.21 11.94 23.90
CA GLY A 285 -22.53 11.58 23.36
C GLY A 285 -23.50 12.76 23.19
N ASP A 286 -24.76 12.47 22.80
CA ASP A 286 -25.76 13.49 22.43
C ASP A 286 -26.07 14.49 23.55
N LYS A 287 -26.00 14.05 24.81
CA LYS A 287 -26.16 14.93 25.99
C LYS A 287 -24.97 15.87 26.20
N GLY A 288 -23.78 15.49 25.75
CA GLY A 288 -22.57 16.31 25.78
C GLY A 288 -22.59 17.40 24.71
N HIS A 289 -23.08 17.08 23.52
CA HIS A 289 -23.25 18.05 22.44
C HIS A 289 -24.25 19.16 22.81
N ALA A 290 -25.35 18.81 23.48
CA ALA A 290 -26.32 19.79 23.98
C ALA A 290 -25.72 20.75 25.04
N LYS A 291 -24.84 20.25 25.91
CA LYS A 291 -24.13 21.10 26.90
C LYS A 291 -23.11 22.03 26.25
N LEU A 292 -22.39 21.58 25.21
CA LEU A 292 -21.46 22.42 24.46
C LEU A 292 -22.19 23.56 23.74
N LEU A 293 -23.33 23.27 23.09
CA LEU A 293 -24.17 24.30 22.47
C LEU A 293 -24.71 25.32 23.48
N ALA A 294 -25.10 24.88 24.68
CA ALA A 294 -25.53 25.79 25.74
C ALA A 294 -24.40 26.72 26.22
N ILE A 295 -23.17 26.21 26.33
CA ILE A 295 -21.98 27.01 26.68
C ILE A 295 -21.63 27.98 25.56
N GLU A 296 -21.72 27.57 24.30
CA GLU A 296 -21.47 28.43 23.15
C GLU A 296 -22.50 29.56 23.04
N LEU A 297 -23.79 29.28 23.30
CA LEU A 297 -24.86 30.28 23.35
C LEU A 297 -24.67 31.26 24.51
N TRP A 298 -24.28 30.78 25.69
CA TRP A 298 -23.95 31.63 26.84
C TRP A 298 -22.75 32.55 26.56
N ALA A 299 -21.69 32.03 25.92
CA ALA A 299 -20.50 32.79 25.58
C ALA A 299 -20.79 33.87 24.52
N ARG A 300 -21.63 33.58 23.52
CA ARG A 300 -22.08 34.57 22.53
C ARG A 300 -22.91 35.69 23.15
N ASN A 301 -23.80 35.36 24.09
CA ASN A 301 -24.59 36.38 24.83
C ASN A 301 -23.72 37.27 25.73
N LEU A 302 -22.68 36.72 26.36
CA LEU A 302 -21.72 37.51 27.14
C LEU A 302 -20.93 38.49 26.27
N TRP A 303 -20.59 38.09 25.05
CA TRP A 303 -19.89 38.97 24.11
C TRP A 303 -20.80 40.06 23.51
N GLN A 304 -22.10 39.80 23.35
CA GLN A 304 -23.05 40.83 22.94
C GLN A 304 -23.29 41.88 24.03
N GLN A 305 -23.36 41.49 25.31
CA GLN A 305 -23.47 42.43 26.44
C GLN A 305 -22.21 43.27 26.69
N ALA A 306 -21.05 42.87 26.15
CA ALA A 306 -19.81 43.63 26.25
C ALA A 306 -19.61 44.63 25.08
N SER A 307 -20.53 44.64 24.11
CA SER A 307 -20.48 45.49 22.90
C SER A 307 -21.58 46.56 22.81
N GLU A 308 -22.39 46.72 23.85
CA GLU A 308 -23.27 47.88 24.11
C GLU A 308 -22.66 48.77 25.19
#